data_AF-A0A9E4F4H5-F1
#
_entry.id   AF-A0A9E4F4H5-F1
#
_cell.length_a   1.000
_cell.length_b   1.000
_cell.length_c   1.000
_cell.angle_alpha   90.00
_cell.angle_beta   90.00
_cell.angle_gamma   90.00
#
_symmetry.space_group_name_H-M   'P 1'
#
loop_
_entity.id
_entity.type
_entity.pdbx_description
1 polymer ?
#
loop_
_entity_poly.entity_id
_entity_poly.type
_entity_poly.pdbx_seq_one_letter_code
_entity_poly.pdbx_strand_id
1 'polypeptide(L)'
;MYAVEAAMRRYAKLKGEDEELWGIAGLLHDLDWERHPDEHPHRGVEHMRAVGYPEELLRAVLAHTWPDRTDVEPTSALDRHLVACDELSGLIFACCLVRPNGIDDLKPKSVVKKLKDKAFAAGVDRREVARGISLIGLERKEHIQNVIDGMREAGELLGVRGVDRRS
;
A
#
# COMPACT_ATOMS: atom_id res chain seq x y z
N MET A 1 -4.08 6.04 -0.43
CA MET A 1 -4.64 5.93 0.93
C MET A 1 -5.54 4.70 1.12
N TYR A 2 -6.81 4.66 0.69
CA TYR A 2 -7.71 3.51 0.97
C TYR A 2 -7.25 2.14 0.45
N ALA A 3 -6.53 2.09 -0.67
CA ALA A 3 -6.03 0.82 -1.22
C ALA A 3 -4.96 0.19 -0.30
N VAL A 4 -4.07 1.03 0.24
CA VAL A 4 -3.01 0.62 1.18
C VAL A 4 -3.63 0.22 2.52
N GLU A 5 -4.60 0.99 3.02
CA GLU A 5 -5.41 0.58 4.21
C GLU A 5 -6.00 -0.82 4.02
N ALA A 6 -6.67 -1.08 2.90
CA ALA A 6 -7.32 -2.37 2.65
C ALA A 6 -6.30 -3.53 2.59
N ALA A 7 -5.14 -3.30 1.99
CA ALA A 7 -4.04 -4.26 1.96
C ALA A 7 -3.45 -4.53 3.35
N MET A 8 -3.26 -3.47 4.15
CA MET A 8 -2.74 -3.58 5.51
C MET A 8 -3.70 -4.32 6.44
N ARG A 9 -5.00 -4.02 6.39
CA ARG A 9 -6.03 -4.76 7.13
C ARG A 9 -6.04 -6.25 6.77
N ARG A 10 -5.86 -6.58 5.49
CA ARG A 10 -5.75 -7.98 5.04
C ARG A 10 -4.56 -8.68 5.68
N TYR A 11 -3.40 -8.03 5.72
CA TYR A 11 -2.22 -8.61 6.36
C TYR A 11 -2.36 -8.74 7.87
N ALA A 12 -2.99 -7.77 8.54
CA ALA A 12 -3.27 -7.86 9.96
C ALA A 12 -4.11 -9.11 10.30
N LYS A 13 -5.19 -9.35 9.55
CA LYS A 13 -6.01 -10.58 9.67
C LYS A 13 -5.19 -11.86 9.49
N LEU A 14 -4.35 -11.93 8.45
CA LEU A 14 -3.53 -13.11 8.15
C LEU A 14 -2.50 -13.39 9.25
N LYS A 15 -2.08 -12.35 9.98
CA LYS A 15 -1.04 -12.44 11.01
C LYS A 15 -1.58 -12.48 12.44
N GLY A 16 -2.88 -12.25 12.63
CA GLY A 16 -3.50 -12.12 13.96
C GLY A 16 -3.07 -10.84 14.69
N GLU A 17 -2.79 -9.78 13.94
CA GLU A 17 -2.36 -8.47 14.45
C GLU A 17 -3.56 -7.52 14.56
N ASP A 18 -3.35 -6.34 15.16
CA ASP A 18 -4.36 -5.29 15.26
C ASP A 18 -4.74 -4.71 13.88
N GLU A 19 -5.93 -5.06 13.40
CA GLU A 19 -6.46 -4.60 12.11
C GLU A 19 -6.68 -3.08 12.04
N GLU A 20 -6.99 -2.43 13.16
CA GLU A 20 -7.22 -1.00 13.21
C GLU A 20 -5.89 -0.25 13.10
N LEU A 21 -4.90 -0.63 13.90
CA LEU A 21 -3.56 -0.04 13.83
C LEU A 21 -2.95 -0.16 12.43
N TRP A 22 -3.00 -1.36 11.84
CA TRP A 22 -2.46 -1.61 10.50
C TRP A 22 -3.23 -0.83 9.42
N GLY A 23 -4.56 -0.82 9.52
CA GLY A 23 -5.40 -0.06 8.60
C GLY A 23 -5.11 1.43 8.63
N ILE A 24 -5.02 2.02 9.84
CA ILE A 24 -4.73 3.46 10.00
C ILE A 24 -3.32 3.79 9.49
N ALA A 25 -2.32 2.94 9.74
CA ALA A 25 -0.98 3.14 9.18
C ALA A 25 -1.02 3.20 7.64
N GLY A 26 -1.74 2.29 6.99
CA GLY A 26 -1.96 2.33 5.54
C GLY A 26 -2.77 3.54 5.07
N LEU A 27 -3.73 4.01 5.85
CA LEU A 27 -4.56 5.17 5.51
C LEU A 27 -3.78 6.48 5.58
N LEU A 28 -2.93 6.65 6.59
CA LEU A 28 -2.31 7.93 6.95
C LEU A 28 -0.83 8.08 6.53
N HIS A 29 -0.17 7.05 5.99
CA HIS A 29 1.27 7.14 5.67
C HIS A 29 1.66 8.34 4.79
N ASP A 30 0.79 8.71 3.85
CA ASP A 30 0.97 9.81 2.89
C ASP A 30 0.29 11.12 3.30
N LEU A 31 -0.10 11.28 4.57
CA LEU A 31 -0.93 12.40 5.05
C LEU A 31 -0.41 13.79 4.61
N ASP A 32 0.90 13.97 4.53
CA ASP A 32 1.55 15.22 4.17
C ASP A 32 2.02 15.30 2.71
N TRP A 33 1.99 14.22 1.94
CA TRP A 33 2.61 14.13 0.62
C TRP A 33 2.15 15.24 -0.35
N GLU A 34 0.84 15.47 -0.46
CA GLU A 34 0.29 16.47 -1.40
C GLU A 34 0.69 17.91 -1.05
N ARG A 35 0.86 18.22 0.25
CA ARG A 35 1.15 19.59 0.73
C ARG A 35 2.62 19.84 0.99
N HIS A 36 3.37 18.81 1.37
CA HIS A 36 4.75 18.86 1.82
C HIS A 36 5.61 17.73 1.22
N PRO A 37 5.67 17.56 -0.12
CA PRO A 37 6.37 16.44 -0.75
C PRO A 37 7.87 16.41 -0.44
N ASP A 38 8.50 17.57 -0.24
CA ASP A 38 9.93 17.67 0.07
C ASP A 38 10.27 17.31 1.52
N GLU A 39 9.29 17.40 2.42
CA GLU A 39 9.45 17.11 3.86
C GLU A 39 8.82 15.76 4.25
N HIS A 40 8.12 15.10 3.32
CA HIS A 40 7.44 13.85 3.58
C HIS A 40 8.42 12.74 4.02
N PRO A 41 8.07 11.96 5.08
CA PRO A 41 6.80 11.95 5.83
C PRO A 41 6.83 12.73 7.16
N HIS A 42 7.83 13.60 7.37
CA HIS A 42 8.09 14.22 8.67
C HIS A 42 6.95 15.13 9.14
N ARG A 43 6.29 15.87 8.24
CA ARG A 43 5.18 16.77 8.59
C ARG A 43 3.94 16.00 9.00
N GLY A 44 3.65 14.89 8.32
CA GLY A 44 2.56 14.00 8.66
C GLY A 44 2.78 13.38 10.04
N VAL A 45 4.00 12.92 10.31
CA VAL A 45 4.39 12.34 11.60
C VAL A 45 4.35 13.35 12.73
N GLU A 46 4.83 14.59 12.52
CA GLU A 46 4.72 15.69 13.48
C GLU A 46 3.26 15.94 13.88
N HIS A 47 2.36 16.02 12.89
CA HIS A 47 0.94 16.22 13.14
C HIS A 47 0.30 15.04 13.89
N MET A 48 0.54 13.82 13.43
CA MET A 48 0.00 12.61 14.06
C MET A 48 0.48 12.46 15.51
N ARG A 49 1.74 12.80 15.79
CA ARG A 49 2.27 12.82 17.15
C ARG A 49 1.55 13.84 18.03
N ALA A 50 1.31 15.05 17.51
CA ALA A 50 0.63 16.11 18.26
C ALA A 50 -0.81 15.75 18.65
N VAL A 51 -1.51 14.94 17.84
CA VAL A 51 -2.88 14.48 18.12
C VAL A 51 -2.95 13.13 18.85
N GLY A 52 -1.81 12.53 19.20
CA GLY A 52 -1.73 11.37 20.11
C GLY A 52 -1.78 10.00 19.45
N TYR A 53 -1.43 9.86 18.17
CA TYR A 53 -1.26 8.54 17.55
C TYR A 53 -0.10 7.76 18.20
N PRO A 54 -0.19 6.42 18.27
CA PRO A 54 0.82 5.59 18.93
C PRO A 54 2.16 5.61 18.18
N GLU A 55 3.28 5.56 18.92
CA GLU A 55 4.63 5.63 18.34
C GLU A 55 4.91 4.48 17.35
N GLU A 56 4.27 3.32 17.51
CA GLU A 56 4.37 2.21 16.56
C GLU A 56 3.86 2.61 15.17
N LEU A 57 2.74 3.34 15.10
CA LEU A 57 2.21 3.87 13.84
C LEU A 57 3.15 4.94 13.28
N LEU A 58 3.60 5.88 14.12
CA LEU A 58 4.50 6.95 13.70
C LEU A 58 5.81 6.40 13.12
N ARG A 59 6.37 5.38 13.76
CA ARG A 59 7.57 4.67 13.28
C ARG A 59 7.30 4.00 11.94
N ALA A 60 6.18 3.30 11.78
CA ALA A 60 5.84 2.66 10.52
C ALA A 60 5.73 3.70 9.39
N VAL A 61 5.12 4.86 9.65
CA VAL A 61 5.05 5.96 8.69
C VAL A 61 6.42 6.58 8.45
N LEU A 62 7.34 6.68 9.41
CA LEU A 62 8.72 7.11 9.09
C LEU A 62 9.48 6.06 8.24
N ALA A 63 9.22 4.78 8.47
CA ALA A 63 9.93 3.68 7.83
C ALA A 63 9.44 3.35 6.41
N HIS A 64 8.28 3.88 5.98
CA HIS A 64 7.71 3.52 4.69
C HIS A 64 8.49 4.10 3.51
N THR A 65 9.20 5.21 3.70
CA THR A 65 10.09 5.79 2.70
C THR A 65 11.47 5.12 2.69
N TRP A 66 12.35 5.55 1.79
CA TRP A 66 13.76 5.17 1.86
C TRP A 66 14.42 5.71 3.15
N PRO A 67 15.33 4.95 3.79
CA PRO A 67 15.99 5.37 5.02
C PRO A 67 16.87 6.62 4.87
N ASP A 68 17.30 6.98 3.66
CA ASP A 68 18.04 8.22 3.40
C ASP A 68 17.21 9.50 3.63
N ARG A 69 15.88 9.38 3.71
CA ARG A 69 14.96 10.49 4.02
C ARG A 69 14.66 10.64 5.51
N THR A 70 14.66 9.54 6.27
CA THR A 70 14.12 9.52 7.64
C THR A 70 15.07 8.92 8.68
N ASP A 71 16.16 8.29 8.27
CA ASP A 71 17.05 7.47 9.11
C ASP A 71 16.33 6.32 9.84
N VAL A 72 15.14 5.91 9.36
CA VAL A 72 14.34 4.83 9.95
C VAL A 72 14.27 3.62 9.01
N GLU A 73 14.83 2.50 9.48
CA GLU A 73 14.74 1.21 8.79
C GLU A 73 13.44 0.45 9.16
N PRO A 74 12.80 -0.23 8.19
CA PRO A 74 11.61 -1.04 8.45
C PRO A 74 11.97 -2.35 9.14
N THR A 75 11.80 -2.38 10.46
CA THR A 75 12.22 -3.52 11.31
C THR A 75 11.05 -4.34 11.84
N SER A 76 9.90 -3.70 12.11
CA SER A 76 8.73 -4.36 12.67
C SER A 76 7.95 -5.12 11.58
N ALA A 77 6.97 -5.93 11.98
CA ALA A 77 6.04 -6.52 11.01
C ALA A 77 5.21 -5.42 10.31
N LEU A 78 4.71 -4.44 11.06
CA LEU A 78 3.93 -3.31 10.54
C LEU A 78 4.74 -2.51 9.50
N ASP A 79 5.96 -2.09 9.84
CA ASP A 79 6.83 -1.28 8.98
C ASP A 79 7.04 -1.96 7.62
N ARG A 80 7.45 -3.24 7.66
CA ARG A 80 7.81 -4.01 6.46
C ARG A 80 6.61 -4.24 5.55
N HIS A 81 5.43 -4.44 6.13
CA HIS A 81 4.22 -4.64 5.34
C HIS A 81 3.67 -3.33 4.79
N LEU A 82 3.84 -2.20 5.49
CA LEU A 82 3.48 -0.89 4.96
C LEU A 82 4.31 -0.56 3.71
N VAL A 83 5.65 -0.70 3.80
CA VAL A 83 6.56 -0.56 2.64
C VAL A 83 6.13 -1.49 1.49
N ALA A 84 5.79 -2.74 1.80
CA ALA A 84 5.41 -3.71 0.77
C ALA A 84 4.08 -3.40 0.09
N CYS A 85 3.10 -2.92 0.85
CA CYS A 85 1.76 -2.68 0.33
C CYS A 85 1.65 -1.39 -0.46
N ASP A 86 2.40 -0.34 -0.11
CA ASP A 86 2.23 1.01 -0.63
C ASP A 86 2.22 1.10 -2.17
N GLU A 87 3.40 1.07 -2.78
CA GLU A 87 3.56 1.20 -4.24
C GLU A 87 2.84 0.11 -5.04
N LEU A 88 2.75 -1.10 -4.47
CA LEU A 88 2.06 -2.21 -5.12
C LEU A 88 0.54 -1.97 -5.20
N SER A 89 -0.05 -1.34 -4.19
CA SER A 89 -1.48 -0.99 -4.19
C SER A 89 -1.79 0.02 -5.28
N GLY A 90 -0.91 1.02 -5.49
CA GLY A 90 -1.03 1.97 -6.60
C GLY A 90 -1.00 1.29 -7.97
N LEU A 91 -0.08 0.33 -8.17
CA LEU A 91 -0.02 -0.45 -9.41
C LEU A 91 -1.27 -1.30 -9.64
N ILE A 92 -1.78 -1.96 -8.59
CA ILE A 92 -2.97 -2.80 -8.68
C ILE A 92 -4.21 -1.94 -8.96
N PHE A 93 -4.32 -0.78 -8.32
CA PHE A 93 -5.38 0.19 -8.59
C PHE A 93 -5.38 0.59 -10.07
N ALA A 94 -4.22 0.98 -10.61
CA ALA A 94 -4.08 1.30 -12.03
C ALA A 94 -4.44 0.11 -12.94
N CYS A 95 -4.11 -1.13 -12.55
CA CYS A 95 -4.52 -2.34 -13.28
C CYS A 95 -6.04 -2.49 -13.32
N CYS A 96 -6.77 -2.08 -12.29
CA CYS A 96 -8.22 -2.15 -12.26
C CYS A 96 -8.85 -1.14 -13.23
N LEU A 97 -8.34 0.09 -13.26
CA LEU A 97 -8.89 1.18 -14.10
C LEU A 97 -8.92 0.88 -15.60
N VAL A 98 -8.03 0.01 -16.08
CA VAL A 98 -7.92 -0.35 -17.50
C VAL A 98 -8.65 -1.64 -17.87
N ARG A 99 -9.45 -2.20 -16.95
CA ARG A 99 -10.13 -3.50 -17.14
C ARG A 99 -11.66 -3.33 -16.97
N PRO A 100 -12.47 -4.03 -17.79
CA PRO A 100 -13.93 -3.94 -17.67
C PRO A 100 -14.46 -4.48 -16.34
N ASN A 101 -13.86 -5.56 -15.83
CA ASN A 101 -14.24 -6.23 -14.58
C ASN A 101 -13.43 -5.74 -13.36
N GLY A 102 -12.65 -4.66 -13.50
CA GLY A 102 -11.92 -4.05 -12.39
C GLY A 102 -11.05 -5.03 -11.58
N ILE A 103 -11.31 -5.13 -10.28
CA ILE A 103 -10.63 -6.00 -9.30
C ILE A 103 -11.22 -7.42 -9.24
N ASP A 104 -12.47 -7.60 -9.69
CA ASP A 104 -13.29 -8.78 -9.38
C ASP A 104 -12.68 -10.07 -9.92
N ASP A 105 -12.12 -10.02 -11.12
CA ASP A 105 -11.42 -11.13 -11.76
C ASP A 105 -9.90 -10.87 -11.90
N LEU A 106 -9.35 -9.84 -11.25
CA LEU A 106 -7.92 -9.52 -11.33
C LEU A 106 -7.09 -10.66 -10.73
N LYS A 107 -6.06 -11.10 -11.47
CA LYS A 107 -5.15 -12.17 -11.07
C LYS A 107 -3.70 -11.68 -10.98
N PRO A 108 -2.85 -12.27 -10.12
CA PRO A 108 -1.47 -11.86 -9.94
C PRO A 108 -0.65 -11.82 -11.24
N LYS A 109 -0.90 -12.76 -12.17
CA LYS A 109 -0.22 -12.80 -13.47
C LYS A 109 -0.36 -11.51 -14.28
N SER A 110 -1.51 -10.84 -14.18
CA SER A 110 -1.79 -9.59 -14.89
C SER A 110 -0.98 -8.44 -14.30
N VAL A 111 -0.90 -8.38 -12.98
CA VAL A 111 -0.09 -7.39 -12.25
C VAL A 111 1.40 -7.62 -12.50
N VAL A 112 1.87 -8.86 -12.49
CA VAL A 112 3.28 -9.20 -12.83
C VAL A 112 3.64 -8.73 -14.24
N LYS A 113 2.72 -8.86 -15.21
CA LYS A 113 2.95 -8.34 -16.57
C LYS A 113 3.06 -6.82 -16.56
N LYS A 114 2.18 -6.12 -15.83
CA LYS A 114 2.17 -4.65 -15.72
C LYS A 114 3.35 -4.09 -14.91
N LEU A 115 3.86 -4.84 -13.94
CA LEU A 115 5.06 -4.47 -13.20
C LEU A 115 6.29 -4.35 -14.11
N LYS A 116 6.37 -5.18 -15.17
CA LYS A 116 7.46 -5.15 -16.17
C LYS A 116 7.29 -4.02 -17.21
N ASP A 117 6.08 -3.53 -17.38
CA ASP A 117 5.76 -2.42 -18.28
C ASP A 117 6.04 -1.11 -17.56
N LYS A 118 7.18 -0.48 -17.87
CA LYS A 118 7.63 0.76 -17.22
C LYS A 118 6.80 1.98 -17.63
N ALA A 119 6.11 1.94 -18.77
CA ALA A 119 5.26 3.03 -19.21
C ALA A 119 3.90 3.02 -18.48
N PHE A 120 3.44 1.83 -18.09
CA PHE A 120 2.21 1.68 -17.34
C PHE A 120 2.40 2.11 -15.88
N ALA A 121 1.55 3.00 -15.35
CA ALA A 121 1.70 3.55 -14.00
C ALA A 121 3.14 4.03 -13.75
N ALA A 122 3.61 4.96 -14.58
CA ALA A 122 4.98 5.46 -14.58
C ALA A 122 5.40 6.13 -13.26
N GLY A 123 4.43 6.58 -12.46
CA GLY A 123 4.68 7.14 -11.13
C GLY A 123 5.03 6.10 -10.05
N VAL A 124 4.78 4.81 -10.28
CA VAL A 124 5.06 3.77 -9.28
C VAL A 124 6.54 3.39 -9.27
N ASP A 125 7.24 3.51 -8.14
CA ASP A 125 8.65 3.10 -8.03
C ASP A 125 8.78 1.57 -7.95
N ARG A 126 9.29 0.97 -9.03
CA ARG A 126 9.50 -0.47 -9.14
C ARG A 126 10.58 -1.00 -8.18
N ARG A 127 11.50 -0.15 -7.73
CA ARG A 127 12.53 -0.50 -6.75
C ARG A 127 11.91 -0.65 -5.37
N GLU A 128 10.98 0.23 -5.00
CA GLU A 128 10.23 0.13 -3.75
C GLU A 128 9.36 -1.14 -3.73
N VAL A 129 8.66 -1.45 -4.83
CA VAL A 129 7.92 -2.73 -4.93
C VAL A 129 8.85 -3.94 -4.71
N ALA A 130 10.06 -3.92 -5.28
CA ALA A 130 11.03 -5.01 -5.12
C ALA A 130 11.58 -5.09 -3.68
N ARG A 131 11.86 -3.94 -3.06
CA ARG A 131 12.29 -3.82 -1.66
C ARG A 131 11.22 -4.38 -0.73
N GLY A 132 9.97 -3.94 -0.89
CA GLY A 132 8.82 -4.41 -0.12
C GLY A 132 8.66 -5.94 -0.14
N ILE A 133 8.69 -6.55 -1.33
CA ILE A 133 8.64 -8.02 -1.47
C ILE A 133 9.78 -8.70 -0.70
N SER A 134 10.99 -8.14 -0.79
CA SER A 134 12.18 -8.69 -0.13
C SER A 134 12.08 -8.58 1.39
N LEU A 135 11.54 -7.48 1.91
CA LEU A 135 11.39 -7.22 3.34
C LEU A 135 10.43 -8.20 4.02
N ILE A 136 9.32 -8.54 3.37
CA ILE A 136 8.33 -9.47 3.94
C ILE A 136 8.66 -10.95 3.71
N GLY A 137 9.62 -11.24 2.81
CA GLY A 137 10.08 -12.61 2.55
C GLY A 137 9.07 -13.52 1.87
N LEU A 138 8.03 -12.96 1.24
CA LEU A 138 7.02 -13.74 0.52
C LEU A 138 7.35 -13.90 -0.96
N GLU A 139 6.81 -14.95 -1.57
CA GLU A 139 6.81 -15.08 -3.01
C GLU A 139 6.04 -13.93 -3.65
N ARG A 140 6.59 -13.36 -4.74
CA ARG A 140 5.99 -12.18 -5.41
C ARG A 140 4.51 -12.37 -5.74
N LYS A 141 4.13 -13.55 -6.23
CA LYS A 141 2.74 -13.85 -6.61
C LYS A 141 1.82 -13.93 -5.39
N GLU A 142 2.33 -14.43 -4.28
CA GLU A 142 1.58 -14.53 -3.03
C GLU A 142 1.31 -13.13 -2.46
N HIS A 143 2.33 -12.28 -2.39
CA HIS A 143 2.15 -10.90 -1.96
C HIS A 143 1.15 -10.13 -2.82
N ILE A 144 1.27 -10.22 -4.14
CA ILE A 144 0.30 -9.62 -5.07
C ILE A 144 -1.11 -10.15 -4.83
N GLN A 145 -1.26 -11.46 -4.59
CA GLN A 145 -2.57 -12.05 -4.32
C GLN A 145 -3.17 -11.50 -3.03
N ASN A 146 -2.39 -11.37 -1.96
CA ASN A 146 -2.85 -10.79 -0.69
C ASN A 146 -3.30 -9.33 -0.85
N VAL A 147 -2.54 -8.50 -1.57
CA VAL A 147 -2.93 -7.09 -1.82
C VAL A 147 -4.19 -7.03 -2.69
N ILE A 148 -4.29 -7.85 -3.73
CA ILE A 148 -5.52 -7.97 -4.53
C ILE A 148 -6.71 -8.33 -3.66
N ASP A 149 -6.58 -9.31 -2.76
CA ASP A 149 -7.68 -9.78 -1.93
C ASP A 149 -8.12 -8.72 -0.92
N GLY A 150 -7.18 -8.02 -0.28
CA GLY A 150 -7.51 -6.88 0.58
C GLY A 150 -8.23 -5.77 -0.16
N MET A 151 -7.70 -5.34 -1.31
CA MET A 151 -8.36 -4.35 -2.16
C MET A 151 -9.71 -4.84 -2.69
N ARG A 152 -9.87 -6.13 -2.95
CA ARG A 152 -11.15 -6.71 -3.38
C ARG A 152 -12.19 -6.67 -2.26
N GLU A 153 -11.82 -6.84 -0.99
CA GLU A 153 -12.75 -6.66 0.14
C GLU A 153 -13.29 -5.22 0.16
N ALA A 154 -12.43 -4.22 -0.10
CA ALA A 154 -12.78 -2.79 -0.17
C ALA A 154 -13.22 -2.29 -1.56
N GLY A 155 -13.51 -3.19 -2.51
CA GLY A 155 -13.62 -2.83 -3.93
C GLY A 155 -14.66 -1.75 -4.27
N GLU A 156 -15.78 -1.71 -3.55
CA GLU A 156 -16.83 -0.67 -3.71
C GLU A 156 -16.33 0.70 -3.28
N LEU A 157 -15.75 0.79 -2.07
CA LEU A 157 -15.16 2.03 -1.54
C LEU A 157 -14.06 2.57 -2.45
N LEU A 158 -13.26 1.66 -3.01
CA LEU A 158 -12.17 1.99 -3.92
C LEU A 158 -12.66 2.35 -5.33
N GLY A 159 -13.92 2.09 -5.68
CA GLY A 159 -14.43 2.32 -7.04
C GLY A 159 -13.73 1.47 -8.10
N VAL A 160 -13.24 0.28 -7.72
CA VAL A 160 -12.45 -0.60 -8.60
C VAL A 160 -13.18 -1.89 -8.98
N ARG A 161 -14.47 -2.02 -8.66
CA ARG A 161 -15.32 -3.12 -9.14
C ARG A 161 -15.56 -3.01 -10.64
N GLY A 162 -16.00 -4.11 -11.25
CA GLY A 162 -16.50 -4.06 -12.61
C GLY A 162 -17.62 -3.04 -12.76
N VAL A 163 -17.50 -2.15 -13.73
CA VAL A 163 -18.59 -1.23 -14.09
C VAL A 163 -19.66 -2.05 -14.80
N ASP A 164 -20.83 -2.20 -14.20
CA ASP A 164 -21.99 -2.73 -14.92
C ASP A 164 -22.32 -1.70 -16.01
N ARG A 165 -21.93 -1.99 -17.26
CA ARG A 165 -22.21 -1.11 -18.42
C ARG A 165 -23.68 -1.17 -18.84
N ARG A 166 -24.59 -1.43 -17.90
CA ARG A 166 -26.04 -1.34 -18.07
C ARG A 166 -26.56 -0.03 -17.50
N SER A 167 -26.29 1.06 -18.22
CA SER A 167 -27.06 2.30 -18.12
C SER A 167 -27.00 3.02 -19.45
#